data_AF-A0A382Z7Z1-F1
#
_entry.id   AF-A0A382Z7Z1-F1
#
_cell.length_a   1.000
_cell.length_b   1.000
_cell.length_c   1.000
_cell.angle_alpha   90.00
_cell.angle_beta   90.00
_cell.angle_gamma   90.00
#
_symmetry.space_group_name_H-M   'P 1'
#
loop_
_entity.id
_entity.type
_entity.pdbx_description
1 polymer ?
#
loop_
_entity_poly.entity_id
_entity_poly.type
_entity_poly.pdbx_seq_one_letter_code
_entity_poly.pdbx_strand_id
1 'polypeptide(L)'
;VRRAKKSVAQFKVRQGMPIGSMVTLRGQRMYEFLDRLVSVALPRVRDFRGISLRGFDGHGNYTLGLKDQLIFLEIDYMKVDKTRGMNISVVTTAQTDEEGQKLLKLMGMPFRTN
;
A
#
# COMPACT_ATOMS: atom_id res chain seq x y z
N VAL A 1 13.08 11.32 1.29
CA VAL A 1 13.15 10.96 2.73
C VAL A 1 12.17 11.84 3.50
N ARG A 2 11.34 11.25 4.36
CA ARG A 2 10.43 11.98 5.27
C ARG A 2 11.12 12.16 6.61
N ARG A 3 11.21 13.41 7.06
CA ARG A 3 11.79 13.80 8.35
C ARG A 3 10.69 14.03 9.38
N ALA A 4 10.97 13.74 10.65
CA ALA A 4 10.04 13.97 11.75
C ALA A 4 9.74 15.47 11.90
N LYS A 5 8.45 15.82 11.92
CA LYS A 5 7.99 17.22 12.10
C LYS A 5 7.99 17.66 13.56
N LYS A 6 7.84 16.72 14.49
CA LYS A 6 7.76 16.97 15.94
C LYS A 6 8.73 16.06 16.66
N SER A 7 9.24 16.52 17.80
CA SER A 7 10.02 15.71 18.73
C SER A 7 9.06 14.95 19.65
N VAL A 8 9.26 13.64 19.80
CA VAL A 8 8.46 12.78 20.68
C VAL A 8 9.42 11.91 21.49
N ALA A 9 9.53 12.20 22.78
CA ALA A 9 10.51 11.58 23.67
C ALA A 9 10.30 10.06 23.83
N GLN A 10 9.04 9.59 23.91
CA GLN A 10 8.71 8.17 24.06
C GLN A 10 9.25 7.29 22.93
N PHE A 11 9.27 7.83 21.69
CA PHE A 11 9.82 7.13 20.52
C PHE A 11 11.30 7.46 20.27
N LYS A 12 11.93 8.26 21.14
CA LYS A 12 13.31 8.77 20.98
C LYS A 12 13.51 9.50 19.65
N VAL A 13 12.47 10.14 19.13
CA VAL A 13 12.50 10.89 17.86
C VAL A 13 12.65 12.38 18.13
N ARG A 14 13.60 13.01 17.45
CA ARG A 14 13.80 14.47 17.42
C ARG A 14 13.33 15.05 16.09
N GLN A 15 12.85 16.28 16.11
CA GLN A 15 12.51 17.03 14.89
C GLN A 15 13.69 17.03 13.91
N GLY A 16 13.39 16.78 12.63
CA GLY A 16 14.38 16.69 11.56
C GLY A 16 15.00 15.30 11.35
N MET A 17 14.85 14.35 12.28
CA MET A 17 15.37 12.99 12.11
C MET A 17 14.65 12.26 10.94
N PRO A 18 15.39 11.49 10.10
CA PRO A 18 14.78 10.68 9.05
C PRO A 18 13.99 9.52 9.67
N ILE A 19 12.70 9.41 9.36
CA ILE A 19 11.80 8.41 9.97
C ILE A 19 11.15 7.48 8.95
N GLY A 20 11.16 7.85 7.67
CA GLY A 20 10.57 7.00 6.65
C GLY A 20 10.80 7.50 5.23
N SER A 21 10.26 6.75 4.28
CA SER A 21 10.26 7.05 2.86
C SER A 21 8.84 7.03 2.33
N MET A 22 8.56 7.85 1.32
CA MET A 22 7.26 7.94 0.69
C MET A 22 7.50 8.23 -0.79
N VAL A 23 6.72 7.56 -1.64
CA VAL A 23 6.70 7.76 -3.08
C VAL A 23 5.27 8.07 -3.47
N THR A 24 5.09 9.03 -4.37
CA THR A 24 3.79 9.33 -4.99
C THR A 24 3.89 8.98 -6.46
N LEU A 25 3.02 8.09 -6.91
CA LEU A 25 2.92 7.68 -8.31
C LEU A 25 1.73 8.40 -8.95
N ARG A 26 1.92 8.91 -10.18
CA ARG A 26 0.88 9.56 -10.99
C ARG A 26 1.05 9.19 -12.45
N GLY A 27 -0.02 9.31 -13.24
CA GLY A 27 -0.03 9.00 -14.66
C GLY A 27 0.25 7.52 -14.94
N GLN A 28 0.95 7.23 -16.02
CA GLN A 28 1.20 5.86 -16.49
C GLN A 28 1.87 4.96 -15.44
N ARG A 29 2.90 5.46 -14.75
CA ARG A 29 3.64 4.69 -13.72
C ARG A 29 2.77 4.24 -12.55
N MET A 30 1.69 4.98 -12.26
CA MET A 30 0.72 4.61 -11.24
C MET A 30 -0.07 3.37 -11.67
N TYR A 31 -0.60 3.37 -12.89
CA TYR A 31 -1.37 2.25 -13.43
C TYR A 31 -0.50 1.00 -13.60
N GLU A 32 0.74 1.14 -14.09
CA GLU A 32 1.68 0.02 -14.20
C GLU A 32 2.07 -0.58 -12.85
N PHE A 33 2.17 0.25 -11.80
CA PHE A 33 2.40 -0.25 -10.45
C PHE A 33 1.18 -0.96 -9.89
N LEU A 34 -0.01 -0.41 -10.09
CA LEU A 34 -1.26 -1.00 -9.63
C LEU A 34 -1.52 -2.36 -10.31
N ASP A 35 -1.29 -2.45 -11.61
CA ASP A 35 -1.39 -3.71 -12.35
C ASP A 35 -0.41 -4.76 -11.82
N ARG A 36 0.88 -4.42 -11.66
CA ARG A 36 1.85 -5.34 -11.06
C ARG A 36 1.50 -5.74 -9.62
N LEU A 37 0.97 -4.80 -8.83
CA LEU A 37 0.51 -5.08 -7.47
C LEU A 37 -0.61 -6.14 -7.49
N VAL A 38 -1.62 -5.94 -8.32
CA VAL A 38 -2.81 -6.79 -8.41
C VAL A 38 -2.51 -8.13 -9.06
N SER A 39 -1.87 -8.12 -10.21
CA SER A 39 -1.67 -9.30 -11.07
C SER A 39 -0.51 -10.19 -10.61
N VAL A 40 0.51 -9.62 -9.93
CA VAL A 40 1.73 -10.35 -9.56
C VAL A 40 1.96 -10.40 -8.05
N ALA A 41 1.94 -9.25 -7.37
CA ALA A 41 2.39 -9.18 -5.98
C ALA A 41 1.37 -9.76 -4.98
N LEU A 42 0.09 -9.39 -5.10
CA LEU A 42 -0.96 -9.84 -4.16
C LEU A 42 -1.17 -11.37 -4.16
N PRO A 43 -1.23 -12.07 -5.32
CA PRO A 43 -1.36 -13.53 -5.34
C PRO A 43 -0.21 -14.28 -4.66
N ARG A 44 0.97 -13.66 -4.55
CA ARG A 44 2.16 -14.23 -3.91
C ARG A 44 2.18 -14.07 -2.39
N VAL A 45 1.21 -13.34 -1.83
CA VAL A 45 1.06 -13.25 -0.38
C VAL A 45 0.71 -14.63 0.16
N ARG A 46 1.44 -15.10 1.19
CA ARG A 46 1.15 -16.38 1.83
C ARG A 46 -0.26 -16.38 2.42
N ASP A 47 -1.01 -17.46 2.20
CA ASP A 47 -2.40 -17.62 2.66
C ASP A 47 -3.33 -16.49 2.17
N PHE A 48 -3.13 -16.02 0.94
CA PHE A 48 -3.93 -14.95 0.36
C PHE A 48 -5.38 -15.38 0.17
N ARG A 49 -6.29 -14.76 0.92
CA ARG A 49 -7.75 -14.98 0.79
C ARG A 49 -8.47 -13.83 0.08
N GLY A 50 -7.72 -12.86 -0.45
CA GLY A 50 -8.25 -11.56 -0.84
C GLY A 50 -7.99 -10.48 0.22
N ILE A 51 -8.10 -9.22 -0.21
CA ILE A 51 -7.93 -8.04 0.66
C ILE A 51 -9.25 -7.64 1.32
N SER A 52 -9.16 -7.02 2.50
CA SER A 52 -10.34 -6.61 3.27
C SER A 52 -10.97 -5.34 2.69
N LEU A 53 -12.29 -5.26 2.74
CA LEU A 53 -13.04 -4.02 2.46
C LEU A 53 -12.91 -2.97 3.57
N ARG A 54 -12.38 -3.33 4.76
CA ARG A 54 -12.23 -2.39 5.88
C ARG A 54 -11.13 -1.34 5.68
N GLY A 55 -10.41 -1.40 4.55
CA GLY A 55 -9.36 -0.43 4.21
C GLY A 55 -9.88 0.89 3.63
N PHE A 56 -11.19 1.02 3.42
CA PHE A 56 -11.80 2.26 2.97
C PHE A 56 -11.97 3.27 4.11
N ASP A 57 -11.92 4.57 3.78
CA ASP A 57 -11.92 5.69 4.72
C ASP A 57 -13.25 6.48 4.76
N GLY A 58 -14.32 5.98 4.14
CA GLY A 58 -15.62 6.65 4.02
C GLY A 58 -15.72 7.59 2.81
N HIS A 59 -14.61 7.92 2.15
CA HIS A 59 -14.54 8.85 1.02
C HIS A 59 -13.98 8.16 -0.22
N GLY A 60 -14.12 6.84 -0.33
CA GLY A 60 -13.70 6.11 -1.53
C GLY A 60 -12.19 5.95 -1.71
N ASN A 61 -11.37 6.31 -0.72
CA ASN A 61 -9.93 6.00 -0.74
C ASN A 61 -9.67 4.68 -0.05
N TYR A 62 -8.75 3.90 -0.60
CA TYR A 62 -8.43 2.59 -0.08
C TYR A 62 -6.99 2.52 0.41
N THR A 63 -6.77 2.07 1.64
CA THR A 63 -5.42 1.82 2.17
C THR A 63 -5.21 0.34 2.49
N LEU A 64 -4.14 -0.21 1.93
CA LEU A 64 -3.67 -1.57 2.14
C LEU A 64 -2.33 -1.57 2.89
N GLY A 65 -2.26 -2.35 3.97
CA GLY A 65 -1.00 -2.66 4.64
C GLY A 65 -0.40 -3.96 4.13
N LEU A 66 0.86 -3.91 3.70
CA LEU A 66 1.68 -5.06 3.35
C LEU A 66 2.70 -5.32 4.47
N LYS A 67 2.78 -6.58 4.90
CA LYS A 67 3.73 -6.98 5.95
C LYS A 67 5.13 -7.22 5.42
N ASP A 68 5.25 -7.60 4.15
CA ASP A 68 6.50 -8.04 3.55
C ASP A 68 6.67 -7.43 2.15
N GLN A 69 7.84 -6.84 1.90
CA GLN A 69 8.22 -6.31 0.60
C GLN A 69 8.64 -7.40 -0.39
N LEU A 70 8.99 -8.61 0.07
CA LEU A 70 9.49 -9.71 -0.78
C LEU A 70 8.43 -10.28 -1.75
N ILE A 71 7.19 -9.81 -1.67
CA ILE A 71 6.12 -10.18 -2.61
C ILE A 71 6.38 -9.63 -4.03
N PHE A 72 7.17 -8.56 -4.16
CA PHE A 72 7.57 -7.99 -5.45
C PHE A 72 8.73 -8.78 -6.06
N LEU A 73 8.63 -9.14 -7.34
CA LEU A 73 9.67 -9.91 -8.05
C LEU A 73 10.93 -9.07 -8.32
N GLU A 74 10.78 -7.75 -8.33
CA GLU A 74 11.86 -6.79 -8.55
C GLU A 74 12.81 -6.70 -7.35
N ILE A 75 12.43 -7.26 -6.20
CA ILE A 75 13.25 -7.27 -4.99
C ILE A 75 14.06 -8.56 -4.93
N ASP A 76 15.37 -8.40 -4.99
CA ASP A 76 16.32 -9.50 -4.82
C ASP A 76 16.40 -9.90 -3.34
N TYR A 77 15.88 -11.09 -3.03
CA TYR A 77 15.90 -11.68 -1.69
C TYR A 77 17.29 -11.72 -1.06
N MET A 78 18.34 -12.00 -1.86
CA MET A 78 19.70 -12.13 -1.34
C MET A 78 20.30 -10.82 -0.87
N LYS A 79 19.74 -9.68 -1.31
CA LYS A 79 20.18 -8.33 -0.93
C LYS A 79 19.37 -7.73 0.21
N VAL A 80 18.30 -8.40 0.66
CA VAL A 80 17.43 -7.88 1.71
C VAL A 80 17.98 -8.26 3.07
N ASP A 81 18.27 -7.24 3.89
CA ASP A 81 18.75 -7.41 5.27
C ASP A 81 17.64 -7.90 6.20
N LYS A 82 16.46 -7.27 6.10
CA LYS A 82 15.31 -7.48 6.96
C LYS A 82 14.01 -7.26 6.19
N THR A 83 13.00 -8.02 6.56
CA THR A 83 11.62 -7.76 6.13
C THR A 83 11.13 -6.42 6.70
N ARG A 84 10.52 -5.61 5.85
CA ARG A 84 9.97 -4.29 6.12
C ARG A 84 8.57 -4.21 5.50
N GLY A 85 7.58 -3.89 6.34
CA GLY A 85 6.24 -3.61 5.85
C GLY A 85 6.15 -2.28 5.10
N MET A 86 5.08 -2.12 4.33
CA MET A 86 4.74 -0.86 3.68
C MET A 86 3.22 -0.68 3.61
N ASN A 87 2.78 0.57 3.54
CA ASN A 87 1.38 0.89 3.30
C ASN A 87 1.24 1.49 1.90
N ILE A 88 0.22 1.05 1.17
CA ILE A 88 -0.14 1.55 -0.15
C ILE A 88 -1.53 2.15 -0.03
N SER A 89 -1.66 3.44 -0.37
CA SER A 89 -2.95 4.14 -0.40
C SER A 89 -3.30 4.48 -1.83
N VAL A 90 -4.45 4.00 -2.28
CA VAL A 90 -5.05 4.35 -3.57
C VAL A 90 -6.08 5.44 -3.31
N VAL A 91 -5.76 6.65 -3.76
CA VAL A 91 -6.61 7.82 -3.65
C VAL A 91 -7.42 7.94 -4.93
N THR A 92 -8.74 8.02 -4.80
CA THR A 92 -9.65 8.10 -5.95
C THR A 92 -10.46 9.40 -5.91
N THR A 93 -11.23 9.64 -6.96
CA THR A 93 -12.21 10.75 -7.03
C THR A 93 -13.61 10.32 -6.60
N ALA A 94 -13.79 9.07 -6.16
CA ALA A 94 -15.07 8.58 -5.66
C ALA A 94 -15.49 9.38 -4.42
N GLN A 95 -16.79 9.55 -4.23
CA GLN A 95 -17.31 10.25 -3.06
C GLN A 95 -17.74 9.28 -1.95
N THR A 96 -17.97 8.02 -2.32
CA THR A 96 -18.42 6.97 -1.41
C THR A 96 -17.55 5.72 -1.52
N ASP A 97 -17.53 4.94 -0.45
CA ASP A 97 -16.79 3.67 -0.42
C ASP A 97 -17.35 2.65 -1.41
N GLU A 98 -18.65 2.68 -1.71
CA GLU A 98 -19.26 1.79 -2.69
C GLU A 98 -18.74 2.07 -4.11
N GLU A 99 -18.64 3.34 -4.49
CA GLU A 99 -18.07 3.77 -5.77
C GLU A 99 -16.59 3.39 -5.85
N GLY A 100 -15.81 3.70 -4.80
CA GLY A 100 -14.39 3.35 -4.73
C GLY A 100 -14.16 1.84 -4.80
N GLN A 101 -14.97 1.05 -4.10
CA GLN A 101 -14.94 -0.40 -4.13
C GLN A 101 -15.27 -0.95 -5.52
N LYS A 102 -16.34 -0.48 -6.15
CA LYS A 102 -16.73 -0.92 -7.49
C LYS A 102 -15.64 -0.59 -8.51
N LEU A 103 -15.08 0.61 -8.46
CA LEU A 103 -13.97 1.03 -9.32
C LEU A 103 -12.77 0.09 -9.17
N LEU A 104 -12.28 -0.09 -7.94
CA LEU A 104 -11.12 -0.95 -7.69
C LEU A 104 -11.40 -2.41 -8.05
N LYS A 105 -12.61 -2.90 -7.81
CA LYS A 105 -13.02 -4.26 -8.20
C LYS A 105 -13.00 -4.45 -9.72
N LEU A 106 -13.49 -3.47 -10.49
CA LEU A 106 -13.44 -3.49 -11.95
C LEU A 106 -12.00 -3.37 -12.49
N MET A 107 -11.12 -2.70 -11.76
CA MET A 107 -9.67 -2.66 -12.04
C MET A 107 -8.94 -3.95 -11.64
N GLY A 108 -9.65 -4.99 -11.20
CA GLY A 108 -9.07 -6.30 -10.88
C GLY A 108 -8.64 -6.48 -9.43
N MET A 109 -8.91 -5.51 -8.55
CA MET A 109 -8.49 -5.60 -7.14
C MET A 109 -9.18 -6.80 -6.44
N PRO A 110 -8.41 -7.75 -5.87
CA PRO A 110 -8.93 -9.02 -5.35
C PRO A 110 -9.51 -8.87 -3.94
N PHE A 111 -10.70 -8.26 -3.82
CA PHE A 111 -11.41 -8.17 -2.55
C PHE A 111 -11.93 -9.54 -2.09
N ARG A 112 -11.97 -9.76 -0.77
CA ARG A 112 -12.65 -10.92 -0.18
C ARG A 112 -14.13 -10.90 -0.54
N THR A 113 -14.61 -11.94 -1.20
CA THR A 113 -16.04 -12.23 -1.31
C THR A 113 -16.48 -12.83 0.02
N ASN A 114 -17.43 -12.20 0.71
CA ASN A 114 -18.07 -12.79 1.89
C ASN A 114 -18.91 -14.01 1.49
#